data_AF-A0A0N0J724-F1
#
_entry.id   AF-A0A0N0J724-F1
#
_cell.length_a   1.000
_cell.length_b   1.000
_cell.length_c   1.000
_cell.angle_alpha   90.00
_cell.angle_beta   90.00
_cell.angle_gamma   90.00
#
_symmetry.space_group_name_H-M   'P 1'
#
loop_
_entity.id
_entity.type
_entity.pdbx_description
1 polymer ?
#
loop_
_entity_poly.entity_id
_entity_poly.type
_entity_poly.pdbx_seq_one_letter_code
_entity_poly.pdbx_strand_id
1 'polypeptide(L)'
;MKVKTLVLGSLCLALTASLQAQTPPAKPAAPAQPAAAKPAAKPPAKPAAPAAGAKPAAGGNVLSLGGPAARGGPILTRDELRACLAERDTIGKRQEAIDKEVAPLQTELEAIDKERETVKAAREALDSRRSGAEALAAKVKAYGDRVTALNKAVADFNENPPRAAAADRKRAELNKEQKELAAMKDELEAERVKVTTEAQAAVDAFNAKTEALNKRVDAWNQRRAEFNATRDKIKADDTAWLANCGDRRYREEDELAIKQGK
;
A
#
# COMPACT_ATOMS: atom_id res chain seq x y z
N MET A 1 6.27 0.54 -4.85
CA MET A 1 7.16 -0.62 -5.09
C MET A 1 6.27 -1.85 -5.25
N LYS A 2 6.18 -2.42 -6.45
CA LYS A 2 5.38 -3.63 -6.70
C LYS A 2 6.17 -4.84 -6.19
N VAL A 3 5.88 -5.27 -4.96
CA VAL A 3 6.43 -6.52 -4.44
C VAL A 3 5.68 -7.63 -5.16
N LYS A 4 6.36 -8.28 -6.11
CA LYS A 4 5.88 -9.48 -6.77
C LYS A 4 5.52 -10.48 -5.68
N THR A 5 4.25 -10.88 -5.65
CA THR A 5 3.74 -12.06 -4.95
C THR A 5 4.65 -13.23 -5.31
N LEU A 6 5.51 -13.63 -4.37
CA LEU A 6 6.28 -14.85 -4.42
C LEU A 6 5.27 -15.98 -4.20
N VAL A 7 4.70 -16.48 -5.29
CA VAL A 7 4.03 -17.76 -5.31
C VAL A 7 5.13 -18.80 -5.08
N LEU A 8 5.42 -19.12 -3.82
CA LEU A 8 6.06 -20.39 -3.46
C LEU A 8 5.02 -21.49 -3.65
N GLY A 9 4.74 -21.77 -4.92
CA GLY A 9 4.06 -22.98 -5.34
C GLY A 9 5.02 -24.15 -5.23
N SER A 10 4.51 -25.24 -4.67
CA SER A 10 5.04 -26.60 -4.79
C SER A 10 6.34 -26.90 -4.05
N LEU A 11 6.21 -27.08 -2.72
CA LEU A 11 6.90 -28.18 -2.04
C LEU A 11 5.90 -29.28 -1.69
N CYS A 12 5.05 -29.66 -2.66
CA CYS A 12 4.36 -30.94 -2.64
C CYS A 12 5.11 -31.87 -3.58
N LEU A 13 5.53 -33.02 -3.06
CA LEU A 13 5.96 -34.17 -3.84
C LEU A 13 4.94 -34.44 -4.96
N ALA A 14 5.40 -34.38 -6.21
CA ALA A 14 4.82 -35.14 -7.33
C ALA A 14 5.87 -35.32 -8.43
N LEU A 15 6.54 -36.48 -8.44
CA LEU A 15 7.08 -37.05 -9.66
C LEU A 15 5.89 -37.46 -10.55
N THR A 16 5.56 -36.67 -11.58
CA THR A 16 4.94 -37.17 -12.82
C THR A 16 5.15 -36.15 -13.94
N ALA A 17 5.72 -36.63 -15.05
CA ALA A 17 5.94 -35.92 -16.31
C ALA A 17 4.66 -35.35 -16.93
N SER A 18 4.78 -34.23 -17.65
CA SER A 18 4.20 -33.99 -18.99
C SER A 18 4.53 -32.57 -19.47
N LEU A 19 5.14 -32.49 -20.65
CA LEU A 19 5.27 -31.31 -21.51
C LEU A 19 3.90 -30.76 -21.89
N GLN A 20 3.67 -29.44 -21.77
CA GLN A 20 2.91 -28.68 -22.76
C GLN A 20 3.45 -27.24 -22.85
N ALA A 21 3.55 -26.76 -24.09
CA ALA A 21 4.06 -25.47 -24.50
C ALA A 21 2.91 -24.48 -24.79
N GLN A 22 3.28 -23.19 -24.94
CA GLN A 22 2.53 -22.07 -25.57
C GLN A 22 1.46 -21.41 -24.67
N THR A 23 1.28 -20.09 -24.55
CA THR A 23 1.66 -18.86 -25.28
C THR A 23 1.68 -17.66 -24.29
N PRO A 24 2.36 -16.54 -24.57
CA PRO A 24 2.25 -15.33 -23.74
C PRO A 24 0.98 -14.51 -24.06
N PRO A 25 0.24 -14.00 -23.06
CA PRO A 25 -0.92 -13.13 -23.30
C PRO A 25 -0.51 -11.71 -23.74
N ALA A 26 -1.31 -11.18 -24.66
CA ALA A 26 -1.17 -9.89 -25.31
C ALA A 26 -1.25 -8.70 -24.35
N LYS A 27 -0.49 -7.65 -24.69
CA LYS A 27 -0.41 -6.35 -24.03
C LYS A 27 -1.72 -5.56 -24.20
N PRO A 28 -2.36 -5.05 -23.13
CA PRO A 28 -3.51 -4.16 -23.27
C PRO A 28 -3.11 -2.81 -23.86
N ALA A 29 -3.89 -2.36 -24.84
CA ALA A 29 -3.77 -1.07 -25.51
C ALA A 29 -4.00 0.11 -24.56
N ALA A 30 -3.24 1.18 -24.77
CA ALA A 30 -3.41 2.45 -24.07
C ALA A 30 -4.72 3.15 -24.52
N PRO A 31 -5.49 3.76 -23.60
CA PRO A 31 -6.63 4.58 -23.99
C PRO A 31 -6.16 5.93 -24.58
N ALA A 32 -6.81 6.29 -25.68
CA ALA A 32 -6.57 7.49 -26.48
C ALA A 32 -6.93 8.79 -25.74
N GLN A 33 -6.10 9.81 -25.92
CA GLN A 33 -6.42 11.21 -25.59
C GLN A 33 -7.49 11.76 -26.56
N PRO A 34 -8.48 12.54 -26.07
CA PRO A 34 -9.25 13.43 -26.92
C PRO A 34 -8.53 14.77 -27.11
N ALA A 35 -8.39 15.15 -28.38
CA ALA A 35 -7.88 16.43 -28.84
C ALA A 35 -8.84 17.59 -28.54
N ALA A 36 -8.25 18.78 -28.45
CA ALA A 36 -8.90 20.07 -28.31
C ALA A 36 -9.77 20.44 -29.53
N ALA A 37 -10.90 21.11 -29.29
CA ALA A 37 -11.62 21.89 -30.29
C ALA A 37 -12.33 23.11 -29.66
N LYS A 38 -11.85 24.30 -30.02
CA LYS A 38 -12.60 25.57 -30.21
C LYS A 38 -12.57 25.82 -31.74
N PRO A 39 -13.38 26.71 -32.41
CA PRO A 39 -14.05 27.93 -31.90
C PRO A 39 -15.39 28.33 -32.58
N ALA A 40 -15.84 29.59 -32.30
CA ALA A 40 -16.71 30.52 -33.06
C ALA A 40 -18.24 30.52 -32.73
N ALA A 41 -18.77 31.58 -32.06
CA ALA A 41 -19.37 32.85 -32.59
C ALA A 41 -20.82 32.65 -33.11
N LYS A 42 -21.85 33.49 -32.90
CA LYS A 42 -22.03 34.95 -32.70
C LYS A 42 -23.49 35.23 -32.20
N PRO A 43 -24.02 36.48 -32.12
CA PRO A 43 -24.61 37.13 -30.93
C PRO A 43 -26.16 37.14 -30.87
N PRO A 44 -26.77 37.76 -29.84
CA PRO A 44 -27.75 38.81 -30.16
C PRO A 44 -27.82 40.03 -29.22
N ALA A 45 -28.22 41.14 -29.85
CA ALA A 45 -29.16 42.19 -29.43
C ALA A 45 -28.92 43.06 -28.16
N LYS A 46 -28.87 44.37 -28.47
CA LYS A 46 -28.95 45.57 -27.63
C LYS A 46 -30.32 45.72 -26.96
N PRO A 47 -30.37 46.23 -25.72
CA PRO A 47 -31.26 47.37 -25.41
C PRO A 47 -30.50 48.48 -24.64
N ALA A 48 -30.51 49.72 -25.13
CA ALA A 48 -31.32 50.82 -24.60
C ALA A 48 -30.84 51.36 -23.22
N ALA A 49 -30.07 52.46 -23.26
CA ALA A 49 -30.03 53.48 -22.21
C ALA A 49 -31.37 54.27 -22.25
N PRO A 50 -31.81 55.03 -21.21
CA PRO A 50 -30.97 55.75 -20.25
C PRO A 50 -31.48 55.79 -18.79
N ALA A 51 -30.62 56.21 -17.85
CA ALA A 51 -30.95 57.28 -16.90
C ALA A 51 -29.74 57.69 -16.07
N ALA A 52 -29.67 58.99 -15.85
CA ALA A 52 -28.69 59.74 -15.10
C ALA A 52 -28.42 59.23 -13.67
N GLY A 53 -27.13 59.31 -13.29
CA GLY A 53 -26.75 60.16 -12.17
C GLY A 53 -26.93 59.59 -10.76
N ALA A 54 -26.08 58.64 -10.38
CA ALA A 54 -25.56 58.64 -9.02
C ALA A 54 -24.22 59.39 -9.04
N LYS A 55 -24.20 60.59 -8.43
CA LYS A 55 -22.98 61.33 -8.12
C LYS A 55 -21.95 60.37 -7.49
N PRO A 56 -20.66 60.45 -7.84
CA PRO A 56 -19.65 59.84 -6.99
C PRO A 56 -19.71 60.55 -5.64
N ALA A 57 -20.11 59.84 -4.59
CA ALA A 57 -19.89 60.30 -3.23
C ALA A 57 -18.38 60.56 -3.10
N ALA A 58 -18.07 61.83 -2.86
CA ALA A 58 -16.73 62.32 -2.62
C ALA A 58 -16.28 61.85 -1.23
N GLY A 59 -15.07 61.29 -1.15
CA GLY A 59 -14.29 61.19 0.09
C GLY A 59 -14.43 59.90 0.90
N GLY A 60 -14.31 58.73 0.27
CA GLY A 60 -14.09 57.45 0.99
C GLY A 60 -12.70 56.89 0.67
N ASN A 61 -11.98 56.39 1.68
CA ASN A 61 -10.70 55.73 1.46
C ASN A 61 -10.89 54.52 0.51
N VAL A 62 -10.01 54.42 -0.48
CA VAL A 62 -9.99 53.31 -1.43
C VAL A 62 -8.88 52.35 -1.02
N LEU A 63 -9.24 51.10 -0.76
CA LEU A 63 -8.34 50.05 -0.31
C LEU A 63 -8.18 48.97 -1.40
N SER A 64 -7.23 48.06 -1.21
CA SER A 64 -6.94 46.92 -2.09
C SER A 64 -6.81 45.65 -1.25
N LEU A 65 -7.30 44.52 -1.76
CA LEU A 65 -7.29 43.25 -1.03
C LEU A 65 -5.90 42.57 -1.01
N GLY A 66 -5.00 42.93 -1.92
CA GLY A 66 -3.71 42.28 -2.16
C GLY A 66 -2.46 43.07 -1.78
N GLY A 67 -2.61 44.24 -1.13
CA GLY A 67 -1.49 45.09 -0.68
C GLY A 67 -1.38 46.44 -1.40
N PRO A 68 -0.35 47.25 -1.08
CA PRO A 68 -0.30 48.68 -1.42
C PRO A 68 -0.11 49.00 -2.91
N ALA A 69 0.14 47.99 -3.76
CA ALA A 69 0.32 48.19 -5.20
C ALA A 69 -0.95 47.81 -5.98
N ALA A 70 -2.05 48.53 -5.76
CA ALA A 70 -3.26 48.35 -6.57
C ALA A 70 -2.98 48.75 -8.04
N ARG A 71 -3.11 47.81 -8.98
CA ARG A 71 -3.02 48.14 -10.41
C ARG A 71 -4.32 48.81 -10.85
N GLY A 72 -4.19 49.84 -11.69
CA GLY A 72 -5.31 50.63 -12.18
C GLY A 72 -6.39 49.77 -12.85
N GLY A 73 -7.59 49.78 -12.28
CA GLY A 73 -8.79 49.12 -12.79
C GLY A 73 -10.07 49.70 -12.14
N PRO A 74 -11.27 49.35 -12.64
CA PRO A 74 -12.54 49.77 -12.05
C PRO A 74 -12.65 49.34 -10.57
N ILE A 75 -13.17 50.24 -9.74
CA ILE A 75 -13.44 49.94 -8.32
C ILE A 75 -14.51 48.83 -8.27
N LEU A 76 -14.29 47.82 -7.42
CA LEU A 76 -15.25 46.77 -7.11
C LEU A 76 -16.57 47.38 -6.68
N THR A 77 -17.67 46.90 -7.25
CA THR A 77 -19.00 47.12 -6.69
C THR A 77 -19.14 46.37 -5.37
N ARG A 78 -20.08 46.78 -4.52
CA ARG A 78 -20.35 46.12 -3.24
C ARG A 78 -20.66 44.63 -3.40
N ASP A 79 -21.39 44.23 -4.44
CA ASP A 79 -21.71 42.82 -4.67
C ASP A 79 -20.49 42.01 -5.12
N GLU A 80 -19.62 42.58 -5.96
CA GLU A 80 -18.35 41.94 -6.33
C GLU A 80 -17.40 41.83 -5.14
N LEU A 81 -17.33 42.87 -4.29
CA LEU A 81 -16.52 42.84 -3.06
C LEU A 81 -17.02 41.75 -2.10
N ARG A 82 -18.34 41.62 -1.93
CA ARG A 82 -18.94 40.55 -1.11
C ARG A 82 -18.57 39.17 -1.65
N ALA A 83 -18.62 38.98 -2.96
CA ALA A 83 -18.22 37.73 -3.60
C ALA A 83 -16.74 37.42 -3.37
N CYS A 84 -15.84 38.40 -3.57
CA CYS A 84 -14.41 38.25 -3.35
C CYS A 84 -14.07 37.89 -1.89
N LEU A 85 -14.71 38.53 -0.90
CA LEU A 85 -14.49 38.22 0.51
C LEU A 85 -15.00 36.82 0.86
N ALA A 86 -16.20 36.45 0.38
CA ALA A 86 -16.76 35.11 0.60
C ALA A 86 -15.91 34.00 -0.03
N GLU A 87 -15.33 34.24 -1.20
CA GLU A 87 -14.41 33.30 -1.86
C GLU A 87 -13.11 33.14 -1.05
N ARG A 88 -12.55 34.24 -0.55
CA ARG A 88 -11.36 34.22 0.33
C ARG A 88 -11.61 33.40 1.60
N ASP A 89 -12.75 33.62 2.26
CA ASP A 89 -13.17 32.84 3.44
C ASP A 89 -13.33 31.35 3.12
N THR A 90 -13.89 31.03 1.95
CA THR A 90 -14.06 29.65 1.49
C THR A 90 -12.72 28.96 1.25
N ILE A 91 -11.76 29.65 0.62
CA ILE A 91 -10.39 29.16 0.42
C ILE A 91 -9.71 28.94 1.77
N GLY A 92 -9.80 29.90 2.71
CA GLY A 92 -9.23 29.80 4.05
C GLY A 92 -9.77 28.61 4.84
N LYS A 93 -11.10 28.42 4.86
CA LYS A 93 -11.72 27.25 5.51
C LYS A 93 -11.25 25.91 4.94
N ARG A 94 -11.05 25.85 3.61
CA ARG A 94 -10.52 24.65 2.95
C ARG A 94 -9.04 24.43 3.25
N GLN A 95 -8.25 25.49 3.41
CA GLN A 95 -6.87 25.41 3.87
C GLN A 95 -6.79 24.84 5.29
N GLU A 96 -7.58 25.38 6.22
CA GLU A 96 -7.64 24.86 7.60
C GLU A 96 -8.09 23.39 7.65
N ALA A 97 -9.03 23.00 6.80
CA ALA A 97 -9.48 21.62 6.71
C ALA A 97 -8.37 20.69 6.22
N ILE A 98 -7.63 21.05 5.16
CA ILE A 98 -6.58 20.20 4.62
C ILE A 98 -5.34 20.16 5.54
N ASP A 99 -5.04 21.24 6.26
CA ASP A 99 -3.93 21.26 7.22
C ASP A 99 -4.13 20.26 8.37
N LYS A 100 -5.39 20.03 8.77
CA LYS A 100 -5.74 19.01 9.78
C LYS A 100 -5.50 17.57 9.30
N GLU A 101 -5.44 17.33 7.99
CA GLU A 101 -5.20 16.00 7.42
C GLU A 101 -3.71 15.59 7.42
N VAL A 102 -2.80 16.52 7.70
CA VAL A 102 -1.35 16.24 7.71
C VAL A 102 -0.98 15.23 8.83
N ALA A 103 -1.48 15.45 10.05
CA ALA A 103 -1.16 14.59 11.18
C ALA A 103 -1.70 13.15 11.02
N PRO A 104 -2.97 12.94 10.58
CA PRO A 104 -3.47 11.60 10.24
C PRO A 104 -2.61 10.87 9.20
N LEU A 105 -2.21 11.54 8.11
CA LEU A 105 -1.35 10.94 7.08
C LEU A 105 0.02 10.53 7.61
N GLN A 106 0.56 11.27 8.58
CA GLN A 106 1.82 10.93 9.25
C GLN A 106 1.66 9.74 10.20
N THR A 107 0.58 9.71 10.99
CA THR A 107 0.25 8.56 11.85
C THR A 107 0.09 7.28 11.03
N GLU A 108 -0.52 7.36 9.86
CA GLU A 108 -0.66 6.23 8.96
C GLU A 108 0.68 5.74 8.39
N LEU A 109 1.60 6.65 8.06
CA LEU A 109 2.96 6.28 7.66
C LEU A 109 3.69 5.49 8.76
N GLU A 110 3.63 5.98 10.00
CA GLU A 110 4.24 5.28 11.14
C GLU A 110 3.61 3.90 11.36
N ALA A 111 2.31 3.78 11.15
CA ALA A 111 1.61 2.49 11.22
C ALA A 111 2.03 1.55 10.08
N ILE A 112 2.28 2.06 8.87
CA ILE A 112 2.83 1.28 7.75
C ILE A 112 4.24 0.80 8.08
N ASP A 113 5.09 1.64 8.65
CA ASP A 113 6.46 1.25 9.00
C ASP A 113 6.50 0.18 10.09
N LYS A 114 5.63 0.29 11.12
CA LYS A 114 5.46 -0.78 12.09
C LYS A 114 5.01 -2.09 11.44
N GLU A 115 4.07 -2.05 10.49
CA GLU A 115 3.62 -3.24 9.78
C GLU A 115 4.71 -3.87 8.90
N ARG A 116 5.56 -3.05 8.27
CA ARG A 116 6.73 -3.54 7.52
C ARG A 116 7.66 -4.36 8.40
N GLU A 117 7.94 -3.90 9.62
CA GLU A 117 8.73 -4.68 10.57
C GLU A 117 8.04 -6.00 10.95
N THR A 118 6.71 -6.02 11.07
CA THR A 118 6.00 -7.30 11.31
C THR A 118 6.07 -8.27 10.13
N VAL A 119 6.06 -7.77 8.89
CA VAL A 119 6.24 -8.59 7.67
C VAL A 119 7.67 -9.13 7.60
N LYS A 120 8.66 -8.31 7.96
CA LYS A 120 10.06 -8.73 8.05
C LYS A 120 10.24 -9.85 9.09
N ALA A 121 9.72 -9.67 10.30
CA ALA A 121 9.77 -10.70 11.34
C ALA A 121 9.06 -12.01 10.90
N ALA A 122 7.93 -11.91 10.19
CA ALA A 122 7.26 -13.08 9.64
C ALA A 122 8.08 -13.80 8.56
N ARG A 123 8.87 -13.06 7.77
CA ARG A 123 9.80 -13.64 6.81
C ARG A 123 10.95 -14.37 7.50
N GLU A 124 11.54 -13.78 8.53
CA GLU A 124 12.59 -14.42 9.33
C GLU A 124 12.07 -15.71 9.99
N ALA A 125 10.82 -15.72 10.45
CA ALA A 125 10.17 -16.93 10.94
C ALA A 125 10.05 -18.01 9.85
N LEU A 126 9.67 -17.66 8.62
CA LEU A 126 9.63 -18.60 7.49
C LEU A 126 11.02 -19.18 7.17
N ASP A 127 12.05 -18.35 7.17
CA ASP A 127 13.43 -18.81 6.93
C ASP A 127 13.88 -19.79 8.03
N SER A 128 13.53 -19.52 9.29
CA SER A 128 13.77 -20.47 10.39
C SER A 128 13.02 -21.80 10.19
N ARG A 129 11.76 -21.77 9.73
CA ARG A 129 11.00 -23.00 9.43
C ARG A 129 11.60 -23.79 8.27
N ARG A 130 12.11 -23.12 7.26
CA ARG A 130 12.83 -23.76 6.15
C ARG A 130 14.06 -24.51 6.65
N SER A 131 14.89 -23.88 7.49
CA SER A 131 16.06 -24.55 8.08
C SER A 131 15.65 -25.76 8.93
N GLY A 132 14.53 -25.68 9.66
CA GLY A 132 13.97 -26.83 10.39
C GLY A 132 13.55 -27.99 9.47
N ALA A 133 12.94 -27.69 8.32
CA ALA A 133 12.57 -28.69 7.33
C ALA A 133 13.81 -29.34 6.67
N GLU A 134 14.86 -28.58 6.39
CA GLU A 134 16.14 -29.08 5.89
C GLU A 134 16.82 -30.01 6.91
N ALA A 135 16.78 -29.66 8.20
CA ALA A 135 17.29 -30.51 9.28
C ALA A 135 16.50 -31.82 9.40
N LEU A 136 15.16 -31.77 9.33
CA LEU A 136 14.33 -32.96 9.33
C LEU A 136 14.63 -33.86 8.12
N ALA A 137 14.80 -33.28 6.92
CA ALA A 137 15.15 -34.03 5.72
C ALA A 137 16.49 -34.78 5.89
N ALA A 138 17.48 -34.16 6.53
CA ALA A 138 18.74 -34.82 6.85
C ALA A 138 18.57 -36.00 7.81
N LYS A 139 17.73 -35.86 8.86
CA LYS A 139 17.44 -36.95 9.79
C LYS A 139 16.69 -38.10 9.11
N VAL A 140 15.72 -37.80 8.25
CA VAL A 140 15.00 -38.80 7.45
C VAL A 140 15.96 -39.58 6.55
N LYS A 141 16.93 -38.89 5.92
CA LYS A 141 17.97 -39.56 5.15
C LYS A 141 18.82 -40.50 6.02
N ALA A 142 19.28 -40.02 7.16
CA ALA A 142 20.09 -40.83 8.08
C ALA A 142 19.34 -42.07 8.58
N TYR A 143 18.03 -41.94 8.86
CA TYR A 143 17.17 -43.08 9.18
C TYR A 143 17.11 -44.09 8.02
N GLY A 144 16.90 -43.64 6.78
CA GLY A 144 16.90 -44.50 5.60
C GLY A 144 18.23 -45.25 5.39
N ASP A 145 19.36 -44.57 5.62
CA ASP A 145 20.70 -45.17 5.55
C ASP A 145 20.86 -46.28 6.62
N ARG A 146 20.41 -46.04 7.87
CA ARG A 146 20.45 -47.05 8.95
C ARG A 146 19.52 -48.24 8.69
N VAL A 147 18.31 -48.00 8.19
CA VAL A 147 17.38 -49.08 7.80
C VAL A 147 18.02 -49.97 6.72
N THR A 148 18.68 -49.36 5.73
CA THR A 148 19.40 -50.08 4.68
C THR A 148 20.54 -50.92 5.26
N ALA A 149 21.33 -50.34 6.16
CA ALA A 149 22.42 -51.05 6.83
C ALA A 149 21.93 -52.20 7.71
N LEU A 150 20.83 -52.02 8.45
CA LEU A 150 20.20 -53.08 9.24
C LEU A 150 19.70 -54.21 8.34
N ASN A 151 19.00 -53.89 7.25
CA ASN A 151 18.49 -54.90 6.31
C ASN A 151 19.64 -55.74 5.75
N LYS A 152 20.77 -55.10 5.39
CA LYS A 152 21.97 -55.80 4.98
C LYS A 152 22.53 -56.69 6.09
N ALA A 153 22.65 -56.18 7.31
CA ALA A 153 23.19 -56.94 8.44
C ALA A 153 22.31 -58.16 8.81
N VAL A 154 20.99 -58.05 8.66
CA VAL A 154 20.05 -59.16 8.83
C VAL A 154 20.22 -60.19 7.72
N ALA A 155 20.34 -59.77 6.46
CA ALA A 155 20.61 -60.66 5.33
C ALA A 155 21.93 -61.42 5.51
N ASP A 156 23.02 -60.69 5.81
CA ASP A 156 24.36 -61.27 6.04
C ASP A 156 24.33 -62.28 7.21
N PHE A 157 23.57 -62.00 8.29
CA PHE A 157 23.39 -62.92 9.42
C PHE A 157 22.63 -64.20 9.04
N ASN A 158 21.63 -64.09 8.16
CA ASN A 158 20.84 -65.23 7.71
C ASN A 158 21.63 -66.12 6.73
N GLU A 159 22.44 -65.52 5.86
CA GLU A 159 23.27 -66.25 4.91
C GLU A 159 24.49 -66.91 5.58
N ASN A 160 25.14 -66.20 6.51
CA ASN A 160 26.37 -66.64 7.16
C ASN A 160 26.29 -66.49 8.68
N PRO A 161 25.49 -67.32 9.38
CA PRO A 161 25.32 -67.20 10.82
C PRO A 161 26.64 -67.51 11.56
N PRO A 162 27.06 -66.64 12.51
CA PRO A 162 28.20 -66.93 13.37
C PRO A 162 27.95 -68.18 14.23
N ARG A 163 29.00 -68.76 14.83
CA ARG A 163 28.84 -69.92 15.72
C ARG A 163 28.38 -69.51 17.13
N ALA A 164 27.40 -70.24 17.66
CA ALA A 164 26.97 -70.24 19.07
C ALA A 164 26.97 -68.84 19.73
N ALA A 165 27.83 -68.61 20.72
CA ALA A 165 27.88 -67.36 21.50
C ALA A 165 28.14 -66.08 20.67
N ALA A 166 28.70 -66.19 19.45
CA ALA A 166 28.81 -65.04 18.55
C ALA A 166 27.47 -64.72 17.85
N ALA A 167 26.65 -65.74 17.57
CA ALA A 167 25.33 -65.55 16.97
C ALA A 167 24.38 -64.87 17.95
N ASP A 168 24.39 -65.28 19.22
CA ASP A 168 23.51 -64.69 20.25
C ASP A 168 23.83 -63.20 20.48
N ARG A 169 25.12 -62.85 20.52
CA ARG A 169 25.56 -61.45 20.58
C ARG A 169 25.08 -60.66 19.36
N LYS A 170 25.22 -61.22 18.16
CA LYS A 170 24.79 -60.53 16.94
C LYS A 170 23.27 -60.34 16.88
N ARG A 171 22.48 -61.32 17.33
CA ARG A 171 21.03 -61.18 17.47
C ARG A 171 20.65 -60.07 18.44
N ALA A 172 21.35 -59.97 19.58
CA ALA A 172 21.11 -58.91 20.55
C ALA A 172 21.40 -57.51 19.97
N GLU A 173 22.48 -57.36 19.19
CA GLU A 173 22.79 -56.11 18.46
C GLU A 173 21.71 -55.75 17.44
N LEU A 174 21.28 -56.69 16.60
CA LEU A 174 20.24 -56.46 15.58
C LEU A 174 18.91 -56.08 16.23
N ASN A 175 18.53 -56.75 17.31
CA ASN A 175 17.32 -56.43 18.08
C ASN A 175 17.40 -55.05 18.74
N LYS A 176 18.59 -54.64 19.19
CA LYS A 176 18.83 -53.30 19.72
C LYS A 176 18.67 -52.25 18.62
N GLU A 177 19.31 -52.45 17.47
CA GLU A 177 19.20 -51.54 16.31
C GLU A 177 17.74 -51.41 15.83
N GLN A 178 16.97 -52.51 15.79
CA GLN A 178 15.53 -52.46 15.47
C GLN A 178 14.74 -51.58 16.44
N LYS A 179 15.01 -51.68 17.75
CA LYS A 179 14.35 -50.85 18.76
C LYS A 179 14.72 -49.37 18.63
N GLU A 180 15.99 -49.09 18.37
CA GLU A 180 16.46 -47.73 18.13
C GLU A 180 15.82 -47.14 16.87
N LEU A 181 15.72 -47.90 15.78
CA LEU A 181 15.04 -47.46 14.56
C LEU A 181 13.54 -47.27 14.74
N ALA A 182 12.88 -48.11 15.53
CA ALA A 182 11.47 -47.90 15.88
C ALA A 182 11.28 -46.57 16.64
N ALA A 183 12.13 -46.31 17.65
CA ALA A 183 12.09 -45.04 18.39
C ALA A 183 12.38 -43.83 17.49
N MET A 184 13.38 -43.92 16.60
CA MET A 184 13.69 -42.85 15.65
C MET A 184 12.56 -42.59 14.66
N LYS A 185 11.84 -43.62 14.22
CA LYS A 185 10.68 -43.46 13.34
C LYS A 185 9.59 -42.65 14.04
N ASP A 186 9.30 -42.97 15.29
CA ASP A 186 8.26 -42.28 16.06
C ASP A 186 8.65 -40.81 16.30
N GLU A 187 9.93 -40.54 16.60
CA GLU A 187 10.46 -39.18 16.74
C GLU A 187 10.36 -38.40 15.42
N LEU A 188 10.76 -39.00 14.29
CA LEU A 188 10.71 -38.39 12.97
C LEU A 188 9.28 -38.06 12.54
N GLU A 189 8.31 -38.92 12.85
CA GLU A 189 6.91 -38.67 12.53
C GLU A 189 6.35 -37.52 13.38
N ALA A 190 6.66 -37.49 14.67
CA ALA A 190 6.28 -36.38 15.55
C ALA A 190 6.91 -35.04 15.08
N GLU A 191 8.19 -35.06 14.71
CA GLU A 191 8.90 -33.89 14.20
C GLU A 191 8.34 -33.45 12.83
N ARG A 192 7.98 -34.39 11.95
CA ARG A 192 7.31 -34.09 10.68
C ARG A 192 6.00 -33.36 10.89
N VAL A 193 5.12 -33.87 11.77
CA VAL A 193 3.83 -33.23 12.06
C VAL A 193 4.05 -31.82 12.62
N LYS A 194 5.02 -31.67 13.53
CA LYS A 194 5.37 -30.36 14.09
C LYS A 194 5.86 -29.38 13.02
N VAL A 195 6.87 -29.75 12.24
CA VAL A 195 7.48 -28.89 11.22
C VAL A 195 6.44 -28.48 10.16
N THR A 196 5.61 -29.43 9.70
CA THR A 196 4.58 -29.13 8.70
C THR A 196 3.50 -28.19 9.24
N THR A 197 3.03 -28.41 10.46
CA THR A 197 2.03 -27.55 11.10
C THR A 197 2.57 -26.14 11.34
N GLU A 198 3.78 -26.04 11.88
CA GLU A 198 4.42 -24.76 12.18
C GLU A 198 4.80 -23.99 10.90
N ALA A 199 5.20 -24.69 9.83
CA ALA A 199 5.47 -24.08 8.53
C ALA A 199 4.20 -23.53 7.89
N GLN A 200 3.10 -24.29 7.90
CA GLN A 200 1.82 -23.83 7.37
C GLN A 200 1.33 -22.58 8.10
N ALA A 201 1.35 -22.59 9.44
CA ALA A 201 0.97 -21.44 10.24
C ALA A 201 1.86 -20.20 9.95
N ALA A 202 3.16 -20.39 9.73
CA ALA A 202 4.07 -19.30 9.37
C ALA A 202 3.77 -18.72 7.98
N VAL A 203 3.44 -19.57 6.99
CA VAL A 203 3.05 -19.14 5.64
C VAL A 203 1.75 -18.33 5.69
N ASP A 204 0.74 -18.82 6.40
CA ASP A 204 -0.53 -18.13 6.54
C ASP A 204 -0.37 -16.78 7.24
N ALA A 205 0.44 -16.72 8.31
CA ALA A 205 0.75 -15.49 9.01
C ALA A 205 1.50 -14.47 8.12
N PHE A 206 2.48 -14.92 7.33
CA PHE A 206 3.21 -14.07 6.41
C PHE A 206 2.30 -13.51 5.32
N ASN A 207 1.46 -14.36 4.72
CA ASN A 207 0.51 -13.95 3.68
C ASN A 207 -0.49 -12.92 4.22
N ALA A 208 -1.09 -13.19 5.38
CA ALA A 208 -2.05 -12.28 6.00
C ALA A 208 -1.42 -10.91 6.33
N LYS A 209 -0.20 -10.89 6.87
CA LYS A 209 0.51 -9.63 7.17
C LYS A 209 0.88 -8.86 5.92
N THR A 210 1.30 -9.56 4.86
CA THR A 210 1.64 -8.94 3.58
C THR A 210 0.39 -8.33 2.92
N GLU A 211 -0.74 -9.04 2.96
CA GLU A 211 -2.01 -8.53 2.45
C GLU A 211 -2.49 -7.30 3.24
N ALA A 212 -2.41 -7.34 4.57
CA ALA A 212 -2.76 -6.21 5.43
C ALA A 212 -1.90 -4.97 5.12
N LEU A 213 -0.58 -5.16 5.01
CA LEU A 213 0.36 -4.09 4.65
C LEU A 213 0.02 -3.49 3.27
N ASN A 214 -0.21 -4.34 2.26
CA ASN A 214 -0.56 -3.88 0.92
C ASN A 214 -1.84 -3.04 0.93
N LYS A 215 -2.90 -3.51 1.59
CA LYS A 215 -4.16 -2.77 1.74
C LYS A 215 -3.95 -1.41 2.41
N ARG A 216 -3.13 -1.35 3.46
CA ARG A 216 -2.85 -0.08 4.14
C ARG A 216 -2.04 0.88 3.28
N VAL A 217 -1.03 0.38 2.56
CA VAL A 217 -0.23 1.18 1.64
C VAL A 217 -1.10 1.73 0.51
N ASP A 218 -2.00 0.93 -0.06
CA ASP A 218 -2.91 1.38 -1.11
C ASP A 218 -3.90 2.44 -0.60
N ALA A 219 -4.50 2.23 0.57
CA ALA A 219 -5.38 3.21 1.21
C ALA A 219 -4.66 4.53 1.54
N TRP A 220 -3.41 4.46 2.00
CA TRP A 220 -2.58 5.63 2.25
C TRP A 220 -2.23 6.36 0.96
N ASN A 221 -1.84 5.64 -0.10
CA ASN A 221 -1.56 6.23 -1.41
C ASN A 221 -2.77 6.95 -1.99
N GLN A 222 -3.97 6.36 -1.87
CA GLN A 222 -5.21 6.97 -2.32
C GLN A 222 -5.49 8.28 -1.56
N ARG A 223 -5.48 8.25 -0.22
CA ARG A 223 -5.69 9.46 0.59
C ARG A 223 -4.64 10.52 0.34
N ARG A 224 -3.38 10.12 0.13
CA ARG A 224 -2.30 11.04 -0.21
C ARG A 224 -2.54 11.70 -1.57
N ALA A 225 -3.07 10.97 -2.55
CA ALA A 225 -3.44 11.52 -3.85
C ALA A 225 -4.60 12.52 -3.74
N GLU A 226 -5.64 12.18 -2.98
CA GLU A 226 -6.79 13.07 -2.72
C GLU A 226 -6.37 14.34 -1.97
N PHE A 227 -5.47 14.20 -0.99
CA PHE A 227 -4.87 15.32 -0.26
C PHE A 227 -4.12 16.26 -1.21
N ASN A 228 -3.25 15.71 -2.07
CA ASN A 228 -2.49 16.50 -3.05
C ASN A 228 -3.42 17.21 -4.05
N ALA A 229 -4.42 16.50 -4.59
CA ALA A 229 -5.39 17.07 -5.53
C ALA A 229 -6.18 18.22 -4.88
N THR A 230 -6.55 18.08 -3.60
CA THR A 230 -7.23 19.13 -2.85
C THR A 230 -6.33 20.34 -2.65
N ARG A 231 -5.06 20.13 -2.31
CA ARG A 231 -4.06 21.21 -2.19
C ARG A 231 -3.85 21.95 -3.52
N ASP A 232 -3.73 21.22 -4.63
CA ASP A 232 -3.56 21.82 -5.95
C ASP A 232 -4.78 22.67 -6.34
N LYS A 233 -5.99 22.16 -6.05
CA LYS A 233 -7.22 22.92 -6.26
C LYS A 233 -7.26 24.20 -5.42
N ILE A 234 -6.94 24.12 -4.12
CA ILE A 234 -6.87 25.29 -3.24
C ILE A 234 -5.87 26.32 -3.79
N LYS A 235 -4.70 25.88 -4.26
CA LYS A 235 -3.69 26.76 -4.85
C LYS A 235 -4.18 27.43 -6.15
N ALA A 236 -4.87 26.67 -6.99
CA ALA A 236 -5.46 27.20 -8.22
C ALA A 236 -6.56 28.24 -7.92
N ASP A 237 -7.42 27.95 -6.94
CA ASP A 237 -8.47 28.86 -6.49
C ASP A 237 -7.86 30.14 -5.88
N ASP A 238 -6.80 30.02 -5.06
CA ASP A 238 -6.07 31.18 -4.50
C ASP A 238 -5.42 32.04 -5.59
N THR A 239 -4.83 31.40 -6.61
CA THR A 239 -4.24 32.11 -7.76
C THR A 239 -5.32 32.83 -8.57
N ALA A 240 -6.46 32.19 -8.79
CA ALA A 240 -7.60 32.79 -9.48
C ALA A 240 -8.17 33.97 -8.69
N TRP A 241 -8.32 33.84 -7.37
CA TRP A 241 -8.73 34.92 -6.50
C TRP A 241 -7.75 36.08 -6.55
N LEU A 242 -6.44 35.83 -6.52
CA LEU A 242 -5.43 36.91 -6.59
C LEU A 242 -5.55 37.68 -7.90
N ALA A 243 -5.76 36.99 -9.02
CA ALA A 243 -5.95 37.60 -10.33
C ALA A 243 -7.26 38.39 -10.45
N ASN A 244 -8.36 37.89 -9.86
CA ASN A 244 -9.70 38.44 -10.05
C ASN A 244 -10.10 39.46 -8.97
N CYS A 245 -9.55 39.34 -7.77
CA CYS A 245 -9.95 40.09 -6.58
C CYS A 245 -8.76 40.77 -5.88
N GLY A 246 -7.59 40.13 -5.83
CA GLY A 246 -6.43 40.59 -5.05
C GLY A 246 -5.99 42.01 -5.37
N ASP A 247 -5.77 42.34 -6.64
CA ASP A 247 -5.27 43.67 -7.03
C ASP A 247 -6.38 44.73 -7.23
N ARG A 248 -7.65 44.38 -7.00
CA ARG A 248 -8.78 45.27 -7.27
C ARG A 248 -9.03 46.23 -6.10
N ARG A 249 -9.30 47.47 -6.46
CA ARG A 249 -9.65 48.55 -5.53
C ARG A 249 -11.10 48.43 -5.07
N TYR A 250 -11.39 48.73 -3.81
CA TYR A 250 -12.73 48.79 -3.25
C TYR A 250 -12.89 49.99 -2.30
N ARG A 251 -14.14 50.38 -2.01
CA ARG A 251 -14.45 51.44 -1.03
C ARG A 251 -14.50 50.83 0.37
N GLU A 252 -13.80 51.43 1.32
CA GLU A 252 -13.83 51.00 2.73
C GLU A 252 -15.27 50.93 3.29
N GLU A 253 -16.13 51.86 2.87
CA GLU A 253 -17.55 51.89 3.27
C GLU A 253 -18.33 50.64 2.82
N ASP A 254 -18.04 50.11 1.62
CA ASP A 254 -18.69 48.91 1.10
C ASP A 254 -18.27 47.68 1.92
N GLU A 255 -17.00 47.60 2.32
CA GLU A 255 -16.49 46.53 3.18
C GLU A 255 -17.13 46.57 4.57
N LEU A 256 -17.22 47.75 5.17
CA LEU A 256 -17.89 47.94 6.46
C LEU A 256 -19.37 47.58 6.38
N ALA A 257 -20.06 47.96 5.29
CA ALA A 257 -21.44 47.59 5.07
C ALA A 257 -21.62 46.06 4.95
N ILE A 258 -20.74 45.38 4.20
CA ILE A 258 -20.75 43.90 4.08
C ILE A 258 -20.51 43.24 5.44
N LYS A 259 -19.54 43.72 6.22
CA LYS A 259 -19.25 43.22 7.58
C LYS A 259 -20.42 43.40 8.54
N GLN A 260 -21.24 44.43 8.32
CA GLN A 260 -22.48 44.68 9.07
C GLN A 260 -23.70 43.91 8.52
N GLY A 261 -23.53 43.07 7.49
CA GLY A 261 -24.60 42.28 6.88
C GLY A 261 -25.53 43.05 5.94
N LYS A 262 -25.08 44.20 5.42
CA LYS A 262 -25.86 45.09 4.53
C LYS A 262 -25.47 44.97 3.06
#